data_AF-A0AAX2MBG2-F1
#
_entry.id   AF-A0AAX2MBG2-F1
#
_cell.length_a   1.000
_cell.length_b   1.000
_cell.length_c   1.000
_cell.angle_alpha   90.00
_cell.angle_beta   90.00
_cell.angle_gamma   90.00
#
_symmetry.space_group_name_H-M   'P 1'
#
loop_
_entity.id
_entity.type
_entity.pdbx_description
1 polymer ?
#
loop_
_entity_poly.entity_id
_entity_poly.type
_entity_poly.pdbx_seq_one_letter_code
_entity_poly.pdbx_strand_id
1 'polypeptide(L)'
;MPWEANHAESTRPRRDLDAAIAAGIRASEQSGELQRAKGWGKPLALDDGYAATPAELRMPYKILKDAGCVPAEVEAMRELAALRAELAALEPDTPAWRAKQAQIQQKGLDLALQLERLRGGA
;
A
#
# COMPACT_ATOMS: atom_id res chain seq x y z
N MET A 1 6.43 43.43 15.30
CA MET A 1 5.21 42.59 15.40
C MET A 1 5.53 41.22 14.82
N PRO A 2 5.14 40.15 15.50
CA PRO A 2 5.94 38.94 15.69
C PRO A 2 5.41 37.77 14.87
N TRP A 3 6.29 37.11 14.12
CA TRP A 3 6.06 35.76 13.58
C TRP A 3 6.69 34.67 14.48
N GLU A 4 6.99 35.01 15.74
CA GLU A 4 7.29 34.05 16.79
C GLU A 4 6.04 33.22 17.11
N ALA A 5 5.81 32.14 16.35
CA ALA A 5 5.05 31.01 16.82
C ALA A 5 5.39 29.75 16.02
N ASN A 6 6.31 28.98 16.60
CA ASN A 6 6.22 27.53 16.64
C ASN A 6 6.61 26.73 15.38
N HIS A 7 7.79 27.03 14.84
CA HIS A 7 8.64 25.95 14.33
C HIS A 7 9.50 25.43 15.47
N ALA A 8 8.87 24.84 16.49
CA ALA A 8 9.56 23.91 17.36
C ALA A 8 9.88 22.69 16.50
N GLU A 9 10.97 22.83 15.74
CA GLU A 9 11.71 21.73 15.14
C GLU A 9 11.79 20.65 16.20
N SER A 10 11.14 19.50 15.93
CA SER A 10 11.11 18.35 16.82
C SER A 10 12.51 17.73 16.81
N THR A 11 13.47 18.46 17.37
CA THR A 11 14.86 18.07 17.55
C THR A 11 14.91 17.19 18.79
N ARG A 12 14.23 16.04 18.74
CA ARG A 12 14.65 14.94 19.60
C ARG A 12 15.94 14.38 18.98
N PRO A 13 17.01 14.24 19.77
CA PRO A 13 18.25 13.69 19.24
C PRO A 13 18.00 12.26 18.73
N ARG A 14 18.53 11.94 17.55
CA ARG A 14 18.47 10.63 16.87
C ARG A 14 18.75 9.42 17.78
N ARG A 15 19.46 9.63 18.90
CA ARG A 15 19.70 8.66 20.00
C ARG A 15 18.42 8.13 20.65
N ASP A 16 17.31 8.87 20.65
CA ASP A 16 16.03 8.42 21.22
C ASP A 16 15.41 7.31 20.36
N LEU A 17 15.47 7.43 19.03
CA LEU A 17 14.86 6.45 18.13
C LEU A 17 15.57 5.09 18.20
N ASP A 18 16.89 5.07 18.12
CA ASP A 18 17.65 3.81 18.20
C ASP A 18 17.42 3.12 19.55
N ALA A 19 17.38 3.90 20.64
CA ALA A 19 17.07 3.40 21.98
C ALA A 19 15.64 2.86 22.07
N ALA A 20 14.67 3.56 21.48
CA ALA A 20 13.27 3.14 21.43
C ALA A 20 13.07 1.87 20.59
N ILE A 21 13.72 1.77 19.43
CA ILE A 21 13.73 0.55 18.60
C ILE A 21 14.30 -0.62 19.41
N ALA A 22 15.47 -0.43 20.02
CA ALA A 22 16.10 -1.48 20.82
C ALA A 22 15.25 -1.88 22.03
N ALA A 23 14.56 -0.93 22.67
CA ALA A 23 13.63 -1.21 23.76
C ALA A 23 12.40 -2.00 23.27
N GLY A 24 11.84 -1.64 22.12
CA GLY A 24 10.74 -2.37 21.50
C GLY A 24 11.11 -3.81 21.15
N ILE A 25 12.28 -4.03 20.55
CA ILE A 25 12.79 -5.38 20.26
C ILE A 25 12.87 -6.21 21.53
N ARG A 26 13.51 -5.70 22.59
CA ARG A 26 13.62 -6.41 23.88
C ARG A 26 12.26 -6.73 24.48
N ALA A 27 11.30 -5.82 24.40
CA ALA A 27 9.95 -6.05 24.92
C ALA A 27 9.23 -7.18 24.16
N SER A 28 9.34 -7.21 22.82
CA SER A 28 8.75 -8.27 22.00
C SER A 28 9.46 -9.62 22.13
N GLU A 29 10.76 -9.64 22.45
CA GLU A 29 11.50 -10.87 22.82
C GLU A 29 10.98 -11.45 24.15
N GLN A 30 10.82 -10.59 25.16
CA GLN A 30 10.34 -10.97 26.50
C GLN A 30 8.89 -11.45 26.48
N SER A 31 8.03 -10.82 25.67
CA SER A 31 6.62 -11.20 25.53
C SER A 31 6.41 -12.46 24.68
N GLY A 32 7.46 -12.97 24.04
CA GLY A 32 7.37 -14.09 23.10
C GLY A 32 6.65 -13.74 21.79
N GLU A 33 6.38 -12.47 21.51
CA GLU A 33 5.67 -12.02 20.31
C GLU A 33 6.49 -12.28 19.05
N LEU A 34 7.81 -12.04 19.12
CA LEU A 34 8.72 -12.31 18.01
C LEU A 34 8.71 -13.79 17.60
N GLN A 35 8.74 -14.69 18.59
CA GLN A 35 8.72 -16.14 18.39
C GLN A 35 7.38 -16.63 17.82
N ARG A 36 6.29 -15.90 18.07
CA ARG A 36 4.95 -16.17 17.52
C ARG A 36 4.78 -15.62 16.10
N ALA A 37 5.70 -14.79 15.61
CA ALA A 37 5.64 -14.26 14.26
C ALA A 37 5.71 -15.40 13.22
N LYS A 38 4.90 -15.29 12.16
CA LYS A 38 4.78 -16.30 11.09
C LYS A 38 6.12 -16.74 10.48
N GLY A 39 7.06 -15.80 10.36
CA GLY A 39 8.38 -15.99 9.78
C GLY A 39 9.52 -16.24 10.77
N TRP A 40 9.23 -16.42 12.07
CA TRP A 40 10.28 -16.56 13.08
C TRP A 40 11.19 -17.77 12.79
N GLY A 41 12.50 -17.51 12.71
CA GLY A 41 13.52 -18.52 12.42
C GLY A 41 13.48 -19.11 11.01
N LYS A 42 12.67 -18.54 10.10
CA LYS A 42 12.52 -19.01 8.71
C LYS A 42 13.09 -17.99 7.73
N PRO A 43 13.56 -18.41 6.54
CA PRO A 43 13.90 -17.49 5.47
C PRO A 43 12.72 -16.57 5.15
N LEU A 44 13.02 -15.34 4.73
CA LEU A 44 12.00 -14.39 4.31
C LEU A 44 11.17 -15.01 3.18
N ALA A 45 9.85 -15.01 3.34
CA ALA A 45 8.95 -15.42 2.28
C ALA A 45 9.01 -14.39 1.16
N LEU A 46 9.73 -14.71 0.09
CA LEU A 46 9.75 -13.93 -1.13
C LEU A 46 8.56 -14.36 -1.98
N ASP A 47 7.74 -13.39 -2.31
CA ASP A 47 6.45 -13.53 -2.95
C ASP A 47 6.53 -13.14 -4.42
N ASP A 48 5.49 -13.52 -5.17
CA ASP A 48 5.41 -13.24 -6.60
C ASP A 48 5.55 -11.74 -6.85
N GLY A 49 6.49 -11.40 -7.74
CA GLY A 49 6.86 -10.02 -8.07
C GLY A 49 8.13 -9.52 -7.39
N TYR A 50 8.62 -10.12 -6.29
CA TYR A 50 9.83 -9.63 -5.60
C TYR A 50 11.06 -9.60 -6.53
N ALA A 51 11.25 -10.65 -7.33
CA ALA A 51 12.34 -10.71 -8.31
C ALA A 51 12.15 -9.72 -9.47
N ALA A 52 10.89 -9.45 -9.85
CA ALA A 52 10.53 -8.51 -10.92
C ALA A 52 10.61 -7.04 -10.47
N THR A 53 10.55 -6.78 -9.17
CA THR A 53 10.79 -5.45 -8.61
C THR A 53 12.27 -5.06 -8.77
N PRO A 54 12.58 -3.83 -9.25
CA PRO A 54 13.94 -3.31 -9.29
C PRO A 54 14.65 -3.43 -7.94
N ALA A 55 15.95 -3.72 -7.95
CA ALA A 55 16.71 -4.06 -6.75
C ALA A 55 16.59 -3.00 -5.64
N GLU A 56 16.67 -1.71 -5.98
CA GLU A 56 16.49 -0.61 -5.02
C GLU A 56 15.11 -0.54 -4.38
N LEU A 57 14.08 -1.11 -5.02
CA LEU A 57 12.68 -1.01 -4.58
C LEU A 57 12.17 -2.29 -3.90
N ARG A 58 12.90 -3.40 -3.96
CA ARG A 58 12.44 -4.70 -3.43
C ARG A 58 12.03 -4.65 -1.96
N MET A 59 12.93 -4.18 -1.10
CA MET A 59 12.68 -4.12 0.35
C MET A 59 11.57 -3.13 0.73
N PRO A 60 11.57 -1.88 0.22
CA PRO A 60 10.46 -0.95 0.45
C PRO A 60 9.09 -1.54 0.07
N TYR A 61 8.98 -2.13 -1.12
CA TYR A 61 7.71 -2.72 -1.57
C TYR A 61 7.31 -3.95 -0.75
N LYS A 62 8.27 -4.78 -0.34
CA LYS A 62 8.01 -5.93 0.53
C LYS A 62 7.46 -5.50 1.88
N ILE A 63 8.06 -4.48 2.50
CA ILE A 63 7.61 -3.92 3.78
C ILE A 63 6.17 -3.41 3.67
N LEU A 64 5.87 -2.63 2.62
CA LEU A 64 4.52 -2.11 2.40
C LEU A 64 3.50 -3.23 2.19
N LYS A 65 3.84 -4.24 1.38
CA LYS A 65 2.97 -5.39 1.14
C LYS A 65 2.70 -6.20 2.40
N ASP A 66 3.73 -6.44 3.22
CA ASP A 66 3.60 -7.14 4.51
C ASP A 66 2.77 -6.35 5.53
N ALA A 67 2.86 -5.01 5.49
CA ALA A 67 2.03 -4.12 6.31
C ALA A 67 0.58 -4.02 5.83
N GLY A 68 0.23 -4.67 4.71
CA GLY A 68 -1.09 -4.57 4.09
C GLY A 68 -1.33 -3.22 3.41
N CYS A 69 -0.29 -2.41 3.19
CA CYS A 69 -0.36 -1.18 2.43
C CYS A 69 -0.51 -1.53 0.94
N VAL A 70 -1.69 -1.26 0.39
CA VAL A 70 -1.99 -1.47 -1.03
C VAL A 70 -1.94 -0.11 -1.73
N PRO A 71 -1.20 0.05 -2.85
CA PRO A 71 -1.23 1.29 -3.61
C PRO A 71 -2.64 1.64 -4.10
N ALA A 72 -2.96 2.93 -4.18
CA ALA A 72 -4.29 3.42 -4.56
C ALA A 72 -4.72 2.91 -5.95
N GLU A 73 -3.76 2.68 -6.85
CA GLU A 73 -3.99 2.14 -8.18
C GLU A 73 -4.49 0.69 -8.11
N VAL A 74 -3.92 -0.11 -7.21
CA VAL A 74 -4.34 -1.50 -6.99
C VAL A 74 -5.74 -1.55 -6.36
N GLU A 75 -6.06 -0.62 -5.47
CA GLU A 75 -7.43 -0.46 -4.96
C GLU A 75 -8.41 -0.10 -6.07
N ALA A 76 -8.05 0.89 -6.91
CA ALA A 76 -8.87 1.28 -8.05
C ALA A 76 -9.11 0.12 -9.04
N MET A 77 -8.10 -0.73 -9.26
CA MET A 77 -8.22 -1.97 -10.05
C MET A 77 -9.19 -2.97 -9.43
N ARG A 78 -9.13 -3.18 -8.10
CA ARG A 78 -10.06 -4.08 -7.38
C ARG A 78 -11.49 -3.59 -7.47
N GLU A 79 -11.72 -2.30 -7.30
CA GLU A 79 -13.04 -1.69 -7.47
C GLU A 79 -13.57 -1.86 -8.89
N LEU A 80 -12.71 -1.68 -9.91
CA LEU A 80 -13.10 -1.90 -11.30
C LEU A 80 -13.48 -3.36 -11.56
N ALA A 81 -12.77 -4.32 -10.95
CA ALA A 81 -13.11 -5.73 -11.01
C ALA A 81 -14.45 -6.03 -10.33
N ALA A 82 -14.74 -5.42 -9.17
CA ALA A 82 -16.02 -5.55 -8.49
C ALA A 82 -17.18 -5.01 -9.34
N LEU A 83 -17.03 -3.81 -9.93
CA LEU A 83 -18.04 -3.24 -10.83
C LEU A 83 -18.34 -4.14 -12.03
N ARG A 84 -17.31 -4.79 -12.59
CA ARG A 84 -17.48 -5.76 -13.70
C ARG A 84 -18.23 -7.01 -13.26
N ALA A 85 -17.96 -7.51 -12.06
CA ALA A 85 -18.70 -8.64 -11.50
C ALA A 85 -20.18 -8.27 -11.26
N GLU A 86 -20.45 -7.07 -10.76
CA GLU A 86 -21.81 -6.55 -10.60
C GLU A 86 -22.54 -6.39 -11.94
N LEU A 87 -21.85 -5.88 -12.98
CA LEU A 87 -22.42 -5.79 -14.33
C LEU A 87 -22.81 -7.17 -14.88
N ALA A 88 -21.99 -8.19 -14.63
CA ALA A 88 -22.25 -9.56 -15.08
C ALA A 88 -23.47 -10.21 -14.40
N ALA A 89 -23.89 -9.69 -13.24
CA ALA A 89 -25.10 -10.13 -12.54
C ALA A 89 -26.37 -9.36 -12.97
N LEU A 90 -26.23 -8.33 -13.81
CA LEU A 90 -27.37 -7.54 -14.30
C LEU A 90 -27.87 -8.05 -15.65
N GLU A 91 -29.18 -7.94 -15.85
CA GLU A 91 -29.80 -8.21 -17.15
C GLU A 91 -29.27 -7.25 -18.23
N PRO A 92 -28.79 -7.77 -19.38
CA PRO A 92 -28.29 -6.97 -20.48
C PRO A 92 -29.29 -5.92 -20.98
N ASP A 93 -28.77 -4.81 -21.49
CA ASP A 93 -29.54 -3.72 -22.12
C ASP A 93 -30.63 -3.05 -21.25
N THR A 94 -30.63 -3.29 -19.94
CA THR A 94 -31.41 -2.51 -18.99
C THR A 94 -30.78 -1.13 -18.76
N PRO A 95 -31.56 -0.12 -18.33
CA PRO A 95 -31.01 1.18 -17.95
C PRO A 95 -29.91 1.07 -16.87
N ALA A 96 -30.08 0.16 -15.91
CA ALA A 96 -29.10 -0.12 -14.87
C ALA A 96 -27.80 -0.72 -15.44
N TRP A 97 -27.91 -1.66 -16.40
CA TRP A 97 -26.77 -2.25 -17.08
C TRP A 97 -25.97 -1.20 -17.87
N ARG A 98 -26.63 -0.36 -18.65
CA ARG A 98 -25.97 0.73 -19.40
C ARG A 98 -25.29 1.75 -18.48
N ALA A 99 -25.94 2.13 -17.39
CA ALA A 99 -25.36 3.04 -16.40
C ALA A 99 -24.09 2.43 -15.76
N LYS A 100 -24.15 1.14 -15.40
CA LYS A 100 -23.02 0.43 -14.82
C LYS A 100 -21.87 0.27 -15.81
N GLN A 101 -22.18 0.00 -17.08
CA GLN A 101 -21.18 -0.07 -18.14
C GLN A 101 -20.47 1.28 -18.32
N ALA A 102 -21.20 2.40 -18.34
CA ALA A 102 -20.63 3.74 -18.42
C ALA A 102 -19.71 4.04 -17.23
N GLN A 103 -20.12 3.66 -16.01
CA GLN A 103 -19.29 3.79 -14.80
C GLN A 103 -17.97 3.02 -14.91
N ILE A 104 -18.01 1.78 -15.43
CA ILE A 104 -16.81 0.96 -15.65
C ILE A 104 -15.89 1.61 -16.68
N GLN A 105 -16.43 2.15 -17.77
CA GLN A 105 -15.62 2.82 -18.80
C GLN A 105 -14.93 4.07 -18.24
N GLN A 106 -15.67 4.92 -17.52
CA GLN A 106 -15.12 6.13 -16.91
C GLN A 106 -13.98 5.78 -15.94
N LYS A 107 -14.24 4.87 -15.00
CA LYS A 107 -13.25 4.47 -14.00
C LYS A 107 -12.03 3.78 -14.61
N GLY A 108 -12.23 3.04 -15.70
CA GLY A 108 -11.14 2.43 -16.46
C GLY A 108 -10.24 3.47 -17.13
N LEU A 109 -10.82 4.51 -17.73
CA LEU A 109 -10.07 5.63 -18.31
C LEU A 109 -9.27 6.39 -17.26
N ASP A 110 -9.89 6.72 -16.14
CA ASP A 110 -9.24 7.46 -15.05
C ASP A 110 -8.01 6.70 -14.52
N LEU A 111 -8.15 5.40 -14.31
CA LEU A 111 -7.04 4.53 -13.91
C LEU A 111 -5.92 4.48 -14.95
N ALA A 112 -6.27 4.39 -16.24
CA ALA A 112 -5.28 4.38 -17.32
C ALA A 112 -4.43 5.66 -17.32
N LEU A 113 -5.07 6.82 -17.17
CA LEU A 113 -4.40 8.12 -17.09
C LEU A 113 -3.51 8.23 -15.85
N GLN A 114 -3.95 7.72 -14.69
CA GLN A 114 -3.13 7.68 -13.47
C GLN A 114 -1.86 6.84 -13.66
N LEU A 115 -2.00 5.65 -14.25
CA LEU A 115 -0.87 4.76 -14.51
C LEU A 115 0.11 5.34 -15.53
N GLU A 116 -0.37 6.06 -16.54
CA GLU A 116 0.48 6.75 -17.51
C GLU A 116 1.32 7.84 -16.85
N ARG A 117 0.72 8.65 -15.97
CA ARG A 117 1.43 9.67 -15.19
C ARG A 117 2.55 9.09 -14.33
N LEU A 118 2.33 7.92 -13.74
CA LEU A 118 3.34 7.21 -12.95
C LEU A 118 4.48 6.67 -13.82
N ARG A 119 4.18 6.24 -15.05
CA ARG A 119 5.18 5.74 -16.00
C ARG A 119 6.04 6.86 -16.59
N GLY A 120 5.46 8.04 -16.83
CA GLY A 120 6.16 9.19 -17.41
C GLY A 120 6.96 10.04 -16.40
N GLY A 121 6.95 9.66 -15.12
CA GLY A 121 7.64 10.39 -14.04
C GLY A 121 8.97 9.79 -13.59
N ALA A 122 9.56 8.86 -14.36
CA ALA A 122 10.85 8.23 -14.10
C ALA A 122 11.99 8.87 -14.88
#